data_AF-X1JYX9-F1
#
_entry.id   AF-X1JYX9-F1
#
_cell.length_a   1.000
_cell.length_b   1.000
_cell.length_c   1.000
_cell.angle_alpha   90.00
_cell.angle_beta   90.00
_cell.angle_gamma   90.00
#
_symmetry.space_group_name_H-M   'P 1'
#
loop_
_entity.id
_entity.type
_entity.pdbx_description
1 polymer ?
#
loop_
_entity_poly.entity_id
_entity_poly.type
_entity_poly.pdbx_seq_one_letter_code
_entity_poly.pdbx_strand_id
1 'polypeptide(L)'
;AELARILSDDGVLALSLTGSAGAWGPELSEYVGSVAIPLARVFPDTLLSYGDPVRVFAAKADGVLAATGEALAARYRERGIESPYFDPLWFEGASDFLDPAKRAQVQRAIAVQRPAHLNTDEQPAAAIYHMRYWATTSEAAHAGPEAPAERRSSLLEAILALRFEWAAGALVVATAAAALVGLARGRRGLGRTALLWSVGTTGFASMAVEVVLLYTFQTLYGYVYGMVGLVVGVFMFGLVAGSFLANRRLGRIGEDPSRRPGLRS
;
A
#
# COMPACT_ATOMS: atom_id res chain seq x y z
N ALA A 1 -11.87 -8.96 16.12
CA ALA A 1 -12.90 -9.20 17.17
C ALA A 1 -14.24 -8.56 16.81
N GLU A 2 -14.26 -7.31 16.35
CA GLU A 2 -15.52 -6.60 16.03
C GLU A 2 -16.35 -7.27 14.92
N LEU A 3 -15.73 -7.73 13.83
CA LEU A 3 -16.42 -8.48 12.77
C LEU A 3 -17.09 -9.75 13.31
N ALA A 4 -16.38 -10.47 14.19
CA ALA A 4 -16.94 -11.63 14.89
C ALA A 4 -18.03 -11.25 15.92
N ARG A 5 -18.24 -9.98 16.24
CA ARG A 5 -19.40 -9.58 17.06
C ARG A 5 -20.63 -9.32 16.22
N ILE A 6 -20.45 -8.75 15.02
CA ILE A 6 -21.54 -8.30 14.14
C ILE A 6 -22.06 -9.43 13.25
N LEU A 7 -21.22 -10.41 12.91
CA LEU A 7 -21.60 -11.53 12.05
C LEU A 7 -22.68 -12.42 12.70
N SER A 8 -23.63 -12.92 11.92
CA SER A 8 -24.57 -13.95 12.38
C SER A 8 -23.86 -15.26 12.69
N ASP A 9 -24.48 -16.16 13.47
CA ASP A 9 -23.87 -17.43 13.87
C ASP A 9 -23.49 -18.30 12.65
N ASP A 10 -24.31 -18.31 11.59
CA ASP A 10 -24.04 -18.98 10.31
C ASP A 10 -23.37 -18.06 9.27
N GLY A 11 -22.96 -16.86 9.66
CA GLY A 11 -22.37 -15.90 8.74
C GLY A 11 -20.95 -16.29 8.36
N VAL A 12 -20.58 -15.98 7.11
CA VAL A 12 -19.25 -16.23 6.56
C VAL A 12 -18.61 -14.91 6.17
N LEU A 13 -17.42 -14.64 6.72
CA LEU A 13 -16.54 -13.59 6.26
C LEU A 13 -15.69 -14.12 5.10
N ALA A 14 -15.63 -13.39 4.00
CA ALA A 14 -14.77 -13.71 2.85
C ALA A 14 -13.86 -12.52 2.54
N LEU A 15 -12.56 -12.77 2.51
CA LEU A 15 -11.53 -11.80 2.13
C LEU A 15 -10.78 -12.30 0.90
N SER A 16 -10.43 -11.38 0.01
CA SER A 16 -9.61 -11.67 -1.17
C SER A 16 -8.25 -11.01 -0.99
N LEU A 17 -7.20 -11.81 -1.00
CA LEU A 17 -5.80 -11.37 -0.95
C LEU A 17 -5.16 -11.62 -2.31
N THR A 18 -4.35 -10.67 -2.79
CA THR A 18 -3.52 -10.85 -3.99
C THR A 18 -2.66 -12.10 -3.84
N GLY A 19 -2.68 -12.97 -4.85
CA GLY A 19 -2.07 -14.29 -4.78
C GLY A 19 -1.24 -14.64 -6.00
N SER A 20 -0.73 -15.87 -5.99
CA SER A 20 -0.16 -16.51 -7.16
C SER A 20 -0.55 -17.98 -7.15
N ALA A 21 -1.06 -18.46 -8.28
CA ALA A 21 -1.39 -19.88 -8.47
C ALA A 21 -0.15 -20.75 -8.80
N GLY A 22 1.03 -20.16 -9.00
CA GLY A 22 2.23 -20.88 -9.47
C GLY A 22 3.39 -20.89 -8.49
N ALA A 23 3.74 -19.74 -7.91
CA ALA A 23 4.93 -19.58 -7.09
C ALA A 23 4.55 -19.15 -5.66
N TRP A 24 4.56 -20.12 -4.75
CA TRP A 24 4.35 -19.86 -3.33
C TRP A 24 5.67 -19.55 -2.63
N GLY A 25 6.07 -18.27 -2.66
CA GLY A 25 7.32 -17.79 -2.07
C GLY A 25 7.22 -17.43 -0.58
N PRO A 26 8.37 -17.12 0.06
CA PRO A 26 8.40 -16.69 1.45
C PRO A 26 7.64 -15.38 1.68
N GLU A 27 7.72 -14.41 0.76
CA GLU A 27 7.03 -13.11 0.88
C GLU A 27 5.51 -13.28 0.82
N LEU A 28 5.01 -14.16 -0.07
CA LEU A 28 3.58 -14.47 -0.15
C LEU A 28 3.10 -15.20 1.12
N SER A 29 3.93 -16.07 1.68
CA SER A 29 3.64 -16.77 2.94
C SER A 29 3.54 -15.80 4.12
N GLU A 30 4.46 -14.84 4.22
CA GLU A 30 4.41 -13.78 5.24
C GLU A 30 3.18 -12.88 5.05
N TYR A 31 2.89 -12.47 3.81
CA TYR A 31 1.73 -11.63 3.50
C TYR A 31 0.41 -12.32 3.87
N VAL A 32 0.13 -13.49 3.29
CA VAL A 32 -1.11 -14.23 3.54
C VAL A 32 -1.18 -14.66 5.00
N GLY A 33 -0.07 -15.10 5.59
CA GLY A 33 0.03 -15.49 6.99
C GLY A 33 -0.28 -14.34 7.95
N SER A 34 0.12 -13.11 7.62
CA SER A 34 -0.10 -11.93 8.48
C SER A 34 -1.59 -11.63 8.70
N VAL A 35 -2.45 -12.09 7.77
CA VAL A 35 -3.91 -11.93 7.80
C VAL A 35 -4.61 -13.22 8.24
N ALA A 36 -4.24 -14.36 7.66
CA ALA A 36 -4.89 -15.65 7.92
C ALA A 36 -4.70 -16.12 9.37
N ILE A 37 -3.51 -15.91 9.97
CA ILE A 37 -3.24 -16.34 11.34
C ILE A 37 -4.12 -15.60 12.36
N PRO A 38 -4.22 -14.25 12.36
CA PRO A 38 -5.15 -13.54 13.23
C PRO A 38 -6.61 -13.93 13.03
N LEU A 39 -7.04 -14.18 11.79
CA LEU A 39 -8.40 -14.64 11.51
C LEU A 39 -8.68 -16.00 12.17
N ALA A 40 -7.77 -16.96 12.02
CA ALA A 40 -7.88 -18.28 12.65
C ALA A 40 -7.83 -18.25 14.19
N ARG A 41 -7.36 -17.15 14.79
CA ARG A 41 -7.43 -16.95 16.26
C ARG A 41 -8.79 -16.45 16.73
N VAL A 42 -9.54 -15.78 15.86
CA VAL A 42 -10.83 -15.15 16.19
C VAL A 42 -12.01 -16.01 15.77
N PHE A 43 -11.86 -16.75 14.66
CA PHE A 43 -12.90 -17.60 14.10
C PHE A 43 -12.48 -19.07 14.20
N PRO A 44 -13.35 -19.95 14.74
CA PRO A 44 -13.04 -21.37 14.90
C PRO A 44 -12.95 -22.11 13.55
N ASP A 45 -13.80 -21.77 12.59
CA ASP A 45 -13.79 -22.38 11.26
C ASP A 45 -13.14 -21.41 10.26
N THR A 46 -11.97 -21.77 9.74
CA THR A 46 -11.26 -20.97 8.72
C THR A 46 -10.79 -21.81 7.56
N LEU A 47 -10.98 -21.27 6.36
CA LEU A 47 -10.63 -21.93 5.11
C LEU A 47 -9.81 -20.99 4.24
N LEU A 48 -8.61 -21.43 3.88
CA LEU A 48 -7.74 -20.75 2.94
C LEU A 48 -7.81 -21.48 1.59
N SER A 49 -8.09 -20.75 0.52
CA SER A 49 -8.11 -21.28 -0.84
C SER A 49 -6.71 -21.30 -1.47
N TYR A 50 -6.57 -21.99 -2.59
CA TYR A 50 -5.43 -21.88 -3.48
C TYR A 50 -5.76 -21.00 -4.69
N GLY A 51 -4.75 -20.38 -5.30
CA GLY A 51 -4.89 -19.63 -6.56
C GLY A 51 -4.66 -18.13 -6.43
N ASP A 52 -5.08 -17.40 -7.47
CA ASP A 52 -5.05 -15.95 -7.54
C ASP A 52 -6.44 -15.42 -7.93
N PRO A 53 -7.15 -14.69 -7.03
CA PRO A 53 -6.73 -14.31 -5.68
C PRO A 53 -6.78 -15.48 -4.67
N VAL A 54 -5.98 -15.38 -3.61
CA VAL A 54 -6.10 -16.25 -2.43
C VAL A 54 -7.29 -15.76 -1.62
N ARG A 55 -8.32 -16.61 -1.46
CA ARG A 55 -9.49 -16.29 -0.63
C ARG A 55 -9.34 -16.87 0.76
N VAL A 56 -9.62 -16.04 1.77
CA VAL A 56 -9.67 -16.42 3.17
C VAL A 56 -11.13 -16.37 3.61
N PHE A 57 -11.67 -17.51 4.01
CA PHE A 57 -13.00 -17.61 4.59
C PHE A 57 -12.91 -17.86 6.09
N ALA A 58 -13.82 -17.28 6.84
CA ALA A 58 -13.90 -17.45 8.28
C ALA A 58 -15.36 -17.46 8.75
N ALA A 59 -15.72 -18.39 9.63
CA ALA A 59 -17.05 -18.54 10.20
C ALA A 59 -16.98 -18.75 11.72
N LYS A 60 -18.09 -18.44 12.40
CA LYS A 60 -18.20 -18.51 13.87
C LYS A 60 -18.43 -19.91 14.42
N ALA A 61 -18.95 -20.81 13.60
CA ALA A 61 -19.29 -22.17 13.97
C ALA A 61 -18.59 -23.15 13.04
N ASP A 62 -18.17 -24.28 13.60
CA ASP A 62 -17.56 -25.37 12.85
C ASP A 62 -18.56 -26.00 11.88
N GLY A 63 -18.11 -26.29 10.66
CA GLY A 63 -18.92 -27.00 9.65
C GLY A 63 -19.80 -26.07 8.79
N VAL A 64 -19.74 -24.76 9.01
CA VAL A 64 -20.37 -23.77 8.13
C VAL A 64 -19.65 -23.77 6.78
N LEU A 65 -18.31 -23.76 6.80
CA LEU A 65 -17.49 -23.73 5.60
C LEU A 65 -17.44 -25.10 4.93
N ALA A 66 -17.67 -25.12 3.62
CA ALA A 66 -17.52 -26.32 2.83
C ALA A 66 -16.03 -26.54 2.52
N ALA A 67 -15.46 -27.59 3.12
CA ALA A 67 -14.05 -27.92 2.95
C ALA A 67 -13.71 -28.48 1.56
N THR A 68 -14.69 -28.93 0.78
CA THR A 68 -14.46 -29.54 -0.54
C THR A 68 -15.35 -28.93 -1.60
N GLY A 69 -14.88 -29.03 -2.85
CA GLY A 69 -15.61 -28.54 -4.02
C GLY A 69 -16.91 -29.30 -4.25
N GLU A 70 -16.91 -30.61 -4.02
CA GLU A 70 -18.08 -31.47 -4.19
C GLU A 70 -19.22 -31.07 -3.24
N ALA A 71 -18.89 -30.70 -2.00
CA ALA A 71 -19.86 -30.22 -1.03
C ALA A 71 -20.50 -28.88 -1.47
N LEU A 72 -19.72 -27.98 -2.07
CA LEU A 72 -20.21 -26.73 -2.64
C LEU A 72 -21.07 -26.95 -3.88
N ALA A 73 -20.66 -27.85 -4.77
CA ALA A 73 -21.44 -28.20 -5.96
C ALA A 73 -22.77 -28.87 -5.59
N ALA A 74 -22.79 -29.76 -4.60
CA ALA A 74 -24.01 -30.34 -4.05
C ALA A 74 -24.95 -29.26 -3.51
N ARG A 75 -24.45 -28.36 -2.64
CA ARG A 75 -25.22 -27.22 -2.12
C ARG A 75 -25.73 -26.29 -3.22
N TYR A 76 -24.94 -26.06 -4.28
CA TYR A 76 -25.32 -25.24 -5.42
C TYR A 76 -26.48 -25.85 -6.20
N ARG A 77 -26.41 -27.16 -6.47
CA ARG A 77 -27.47 -27.94 -7.14
C ARG A 77 -28.74 -28.03 -6.30
N GLU A 78 -28.63 -28.34 -5.01
CA GLU A 78 -29.77 -28.45 -4.09
C GLU A 78 -30.56 -27.13 -3.98
N ARG A 79 -29.87 -25.99 -4.06
CA ARG A 79 -30.48 -24.66 -4.00
C ARG A 79 -31.07 -24.21 -5.34
N GLY A 80 -30.94 -24.99 -6.40
CA GLY A 80 -31.48 -24.67 -7.73
C GLY A 80 -30.96 -23.35 -8.28
N ILE A 81 -29.70 -23.00 -8.00
CA ILE A 81 -29.11 -21.73 -8.44
C ILE A 81 -28.75 -21.85 -9.91
N GLU A 82 -29.40 -21.06 -10.76
CA GLU A 82 -29.04 -20.90 -12.16
C GLU A 82 -28.30 -19.57 -12.35
N SER A 83 -27.07 -19.63 -12.85
CA SER A 83 -26.26 -18.44 -13.13
C SER A 83 -25.62 -18.56 -14.50
N PRO A 84 -25.77 -17.56 -15.39
CA PRO A 84 -25.09 -17.55 -16.68
C PRO A 84 -23.59 -17.28 -16.54
N TYR A 85 -23.11 -16.87 -15.37
CA TYR A 85 -21.72 -16.49 -15.11
C TYR A 85 -20.94 -17.52 -14.29
N PHE A 86 -21.62 -18.52 -13.72
CA PHE A 86 -21.00 -19.45 -12.79
C PHE A 86 -21.50 -20.87 -13.02
N ASP A 87 -20.56 -21.76 -13.35
CA ASP A 87 -20.80 -23.18 -13.57
C ASP A 87 -20.37 -24.00 -12.32
N PRO A 88 -21.19 -24.92 -11.79
CA PRO A 88 -20.80 -25.77 -10.66
C PRO A 88 -19.54 -26.62 -10.90
N LEU A 89 -19.14 -26.89 -12.16
CA LEU A 89 -17.86 -27.54 -12.50
C LEU A 89 -16.64 -26.78 -11.95
N TRP A 90 -16.74 -25.46 -11.73
CA TRP A 90 -15.69 -24.67 -11.08
C TRP A 90 -15.37 -25.14 -9.67
N PHE A 91 -16.34 -25.74 -8.96
CA PHE A 91 -16.10 -26.37 -7.67
C PHE A 91 -15.53 -27.78 -7.81
N GLU A 92 -15.95 -28.56 -8.82
CA GLU A 92 -15.62 -30.00 -8.97
C GLU A 92 -14.30 -30.28 -9.69
N GLY A 93 -13.39 -29.31 -9.75
CA GLY A 93 -12.03 -29.51 -10.26
C GLY A 93 -11.65 -28.72 -11.52
N ALA A 94 -12.55 -27.90 -12.07
CA ALA A 94 -12.14 -26.92 -13.08
C ALA A 94 -11.29 -25.78 -12.50
N SER A 95 -11.24 -25.65 -11.16
CA SER A 95 -10.26 -24.83 -10.46
C SER A 95 -9.60 -25.58 -9.31
N ASP A 96 -8.34 -25.24 -9.06
CA ASP A 96 -7.58 -25.70 -7.91
C ASP A 96 -7.99 -25.04 -6.59
N PHE A 97 -9.02 -24.19 -6.64
CA PHE A 97 -9.42 -23.28 -5.58
C PHE A 97 -9.61 -23.97 -4.22
N LEU A 98 -10.23 -25.15 -4.22
CA LEU A 98 -10.49 -25.97 -3.03
C LEU A 98 -9.67 -27.26 -2.97
N ASP A 99 -8.68 -27.44 -3.84
CA ASP A 99 -7.84 -28.64 -3.88
C ASP A 99 -7.19 -28.87 -2.49
N PRO A 100 -7.48 -30.01 -1.81
CA PRO A 100 -6.99 -30.24 -0.46
C PRO A 100 -5.47 -30.30 -0.36
N ALA A 101 -4.79 -30.86 -1.37
CA ALA A 101 -3.34 -31.02 -1.36
C ALA A 101 -2.63 -29.67 -1.52
N LYS A 102 -3.09 -28.84 -2.44
CA LYS A 102 -2.57 -27.48 -2.67
C LYS A 102 -2.84 -26.57 -1.49
N ARG A 103 -4.02 -26.67 -0.86
CA ARG A 103 -4.32 -25.93 0.38
C ARG A 103 -3.45 -26.38 1.55
N ALA A 104 -3.21 -27.67 1.71
CA ALA A 104 -2.29 -28.18 2.72
C ALA A 104 -0.83 -27.75 2.45
N GLN A 105 -0.43 -27.59 1.18
CA GLN A 105 0.86 -27.01 0.82
C GLN A 105 0.96 -25.55 1.26
N VAL A 106 -0.07 -24.74 0.99
CA VAL A 106 -0.14 -23.34 1.42
C VAL A 106 -0.05 -23.21 2.94
N GLN A 107 -0.85 -23.99 3.67
CA GLN A 107 -0.82 -23.98 5.14
C GLN A 107 0.56 -24.36 5.69
N ARG A 108 1.21 -25.36 5.09
CA ARG A 108 2.59 -25.73 5.46
C ARG A 108 3.58 -24.62 5.16
N ALA A 109 3.47 -23.94 4.02
CA ALA A 109 4.36 -22.85 3.66
C ALA A 109 4.24 -21.67 4.65
N ILE A 110 3.02 -21.30 5.04
CA ILE A 110 2.78 -20.29 6.09
C ILE A 110 3.31 -20.75 7.45
N ALA A 111 3.20 -22.04 7.77
CA ALA A 111 3.70 -22.58 9.02
C ALA A 111 5.24 -22.57 9.11
N VAL A 112 5.92 -22.79 7.97
CA VAL A 112 7.38 -22.75 7.84
C VAL A 112 7.88 -21.30 7.84
N GLN A 113 7.34 -20.46 6.96
CA GLN A 113 7.68 -19.05 6.87
C GLN A 113 6.60 -18.21 7.54
N ARG A 114 6.68 -18.11 8.88
CA ARG A 114 5.75 -17.28 9.64
C ARG A 114 6.10 -15.80 9.51
N PRO A 115 5.10 -14.92 9.38
CA PRO A 115 5.32 -13.49 9.47
C PRO A 115 5.85 -13.11 10.85
N ALA A 116 6.86 -12.24 10.89
CA ALA A 116 7.38 -11.68 12.14
C ALA A 116 6.33 -10.82 12.88
N HIS A 117 5.46 -10.14 12.12
CA HIS A 117 4.41 -9.28 12.65
C HIS A 117 3.05 -9.71 12.11
N LEU A 118 2.05 -9.74 12.99
CA LEU A 118 0.68 -10.03 12.60
C LEU A 118 -0.06 -8.74 12.31
N ASN A 119 -1.01 -8.80 11.39
CA ASN A 119 -1.85 -7.64 11.10
C ASN A 119 -2.80 -7.38 12.27
N THR A 120 -2.60 -6.26 12.95
CA THR A 120 -3.39 -5.80 14.10
C THR A 120 -3.65 -4.30 13.97
N ASP A 121 -4.57 -3.77 14.77
CA ASP A 121 -4.93 -2.34 14.70
C ASP A 121 -3.76 -1.43 15.08
N GLU A 122 -2.90 -1.87 16.00
CA GLU A 122 -1.67 -1.15 16.38
C GLU A 122 -0.54 -1.32 15.37
N GLN A 123 -0.57 -2.42 14.60
CA GLN A 123 0.47 -2.76 13.64
C GLN A 123 -0.15 -3.29 12.33
N PRO A 124 -0.48 -2.42 11.37
CA PRO A 124 -1.10 -2.80 10.09
C PRO A 124 -0.06 -3.43 9.13
N ALA A 125 0.50 -4.57 9.52
CA ALA A 125 1.62 -5.23 8.86
C ALA A 125 1.29 -5.77 7.46
N ALA A 126 0.02 -6.09 7.19
CA ALA A 126 -0.40 -6.68 5.91
C ALA A 126 -0.08 -5.79 4.72
N ALA A 127 -0.20 -4.46 4.86
CA ALA A 127 0.12 -3.51 3.79
C ALA A 127 1.61 -3.55 3.44
N ILE A 128 2.49 -3.63 4.44
CA ILE A 128 3.94 -3.70 4.24
C ILE A 128 4.32 -5.02 3.57
N TYR A 129 3.77 -6.14 4.04
CA TYR A 129 4.02 -7.44 3.42
C TYR A 129 3.49 -7.51 1.98
N HIS A 130 2.33 -6.91 1.72
CA HIS A 130 1.80 -6.80 0.36
C HIS A 130 2.73 -6.00 -0.55
N MET A 131 3.29 -4.88 -0.08
CA MET A 131 4.27 -4.10 -0.85
C MET A 131 5.54 -4.90 -1.14
N ARG A 132 6.05 -5.67 -0.16
CA ARG A 132 7.21 -6.55 -0.36
C ARG A 132 6.93 -7.64 -1.40
N TYR A 133 5.78 -8.30 -1.30
CA TYR A 133 5.34 -9.31 -2.26
C TYR A 133 5.14 -8.72 -3.67
N TRP A 134 4.53 -7.53 -3.77
CA TRP A 134 4.31 -6.85 -5.05
C TRP A 134 5.61 -6.44 -5.72
N ALA A 135 6.61 -6.01 -4.94
CA ALA A 135 7.92 -5.68 -5.47
C ALA A 135 8.61 -6.92 -6.07
N THR A 136 8.62 -8.05 -5.37
CA THR A 136 9.25 -9.28 -5.90
C THR A 136 8.54 -9.81 -7.14
N THR A 137 7.21 -9.74 -7.19
CA THR A 137 6.43 -10.17 -8.37
C THR A 137 6.54 -9.21 -9.55
N SER A 138 6.55 -7.89 -9.30
CA SER A 138 6.76 -6.90 -10.36
C SER A 138 8.18 -6.96 -10.94
N GLU A 139 9.18 -7.25 -10.10
CA GLU A 139 10.55 -7.46 -10.54
C GLU A 139 10.70 -8.74 -11.36
N ALA A 140 10.04 -9.84 -10.98
CA ALA A 140 9.99 -11.06 -11.79
C ALA A 140 9.31 -10.83 -13.15
N ALA A 141 8.31 -9.94 -13.22
CA ALA A 141 7.64 -9.58 -14.47
C ALA A 141 8.48 -8.66 -15.40
N HIS A 142 9.43 -7.89 -14.86
CA HIS A 142 10.27 -6.95 -15.62
C HIS A 142 11.74 -7.38 -15.75
N ALA A 143 12.15 -8.47 -15.11
CA ALA A 143 13.48 -9.04 -15.27
C ALA A 143 13.58 -9.77 -16.61
N GLY A 144 14.29 -9.16 -17.57
CA GLY A 144 14.84 -9.92 -18.70
C GLY A 144 15.71 -11.08 -18.19
N PRO A 145 15.87 -12.17 -18.96
CA PRO A 145 16.49 -13.44 -18.52
C PRO A 145 17.93 -13.34 -17.99
N GLU A 146 18.58 -12.19 -18.13
CA GLU A 146 20.01 -11.95 -17.85
C GLU A 146 20.24 -11.08 -16.59
N ALA A 147 19.19 -10.61 -15.92
CA ALA A 147 19.33 -9.57 -14.90
C ALA A 147 19.71 -10.15 -13.51
N PRO A 148 20.84 -9.75 -12.88
CA PRO A 148 21.26 -10.31 -11.60
C PRO A 148 20.19 -10.12 -10.50
N ALA A 149 19.83 -11.21 -9.83
CA ALA A 149 18.79 -11.27 -8.81
C ALA A 149 19.11 -10.46 -7.54
N GLU A 150 20.38 -10.14 -7.30
CA GLU A 150 20.85 -9.63 -6.00
C GLU A 150 20.75 -8.10 -5.81
N ARG A 151 20.54 -7.30 -6.87
CA ARG A 151 20.68 -5.82 -6.78
C ARG A 151 19.39 -5.04 -6.50
N ARG A 152 18.20 -5.65 -6.56
CA ARG A 152 16.95 -4.86 -6.71
C ARG A 152 15.97 -4.86 -5.52
N SER A 153 16.02 -5.84 -4.61
CA SER A 153 15.34 -5.74 -3.30
C SER A 153 15.93 -4.69 -2.36
N SER A 154 17.19 -4.27 -2.61
CA SER A 154 17.95 -3.39 -1.70
C SER A 154 17.32 -2.01 -1.46
N LEU A 155 16.65 -1.40 -2.44
CA LEU A 155 16.08 -0.06 -2.28
C LEU A 155 14.80 -0.09 -1.44
N LEU A 156 13.90 -1.04 -1.71
CA LEU A 156 12.69 -1.19 -0.91
C LEU A 156 13.03 -1.70 0.50
N GLU A 157 13.94 -2.67 0.63
CA GLU A 157 14.44 -3.09 1.94
C GLU A 157 15.15 -1.94 2.66
N ALA A 158 15.91 -1.08 1.97
CA ALA A 158 16.49 0.11 2.57
C ALA A 158 15.43 1.13 3.01
N ILE A 159 14.35 1.31 2.24
CA ILE A 159 13.22 2.18 2.60
C ILE A 159 12.44 1.59 3.79
N LEU A 160 12.23 0.28 3.82
CA LEU A 160 11.54 -0.41 4.91
C LEU A 160 12.40 -0.51 6.18
N ALA A 161 13.72 -0.58 6.03
CA ALA A 161 14.69 -0.49 7.13
C ALA A 161 14.99 0.96 7.54
N LEU A 162 14.47 1.94 6.80
CA LEU A 162 14.68 3.36 7.08
C LEU A 162 13.92 3.74 8.34
N ARG A 163 14.60 3.68 9.48
CA ARG A 163 14.04 4.21 10.72
C ARG A 163 13.89 5.72 10.59
N PHE A 164 12.84 6.25 11.21
CA PHE A 164 12.55 7.68 11.25
C PHE A 164 13.77 8.53 11.70
N GLU A 165 14.56 8.00 12.63
CA GLU A 165 15.80 8.63 13.12
C GLU A 165 16.84 8.83 12.02
N TRP A 166 17.03 7.84 11.13
CA TRP A 166 17.94 7.94 9.99
C TRP A 166 17.42 8.91 8.94
N ALA A 167 16.11 8.92 8.68
CA ALA A 167 15.49 9.88 7.78
C ALA A 167 15.64 11.32 8.30
N ALA A 168 15.41 11.55 9.59
CA ALA A 168 15.62 12.84 10.24
C ALA A 168 17.10 13.26 10.18
N GLY A 169 18.03 12.34 10.45
CA GLY A 169 19.46 12.57 10.33
C GLY A 169 19.87 12.94 8.89
N ALA A 170 19.38 12.21 7.89
CA ALA A 170 19.63 12.50 6.49
C ALA A 170 19.10 13.88 6.06
N LEU A 171 17.92 14.28 6.55
CA LEU A 171 17.36 15.60 6.28
C LEU A 171 18.23 16.72 6.90
N VAL A 172 18.70 16.54 8.14
CA VAL A 172 19.61 17.48 8.80
C VAL A 172 20.91 17.60 8.02
N VAL A 173 21.51 16.47 7.62
CA VAL A 173 22.73 16.44 6.81
C VAL A 173 22.53 17.11 5.45
N ALA A 174 21.42 16.83 4.76
CA ALA A 174 21.10 17.45 3.48
C ALA A 174 20.91 18.97 3.61
N THR A 175 20.26 19.42 4.69
CA THR A 175 20.09 20.85 4.98
C THR A 175 21.43 21.52 5.28
N ALA A 176 22.28 20.88 6.09
CA ALA A 176 23.62 21.36 6.40
C ALA A 176 24.51 21.40 5.16
N ALA A 177 24.45 20.38 4.29
CA ALA A 177 25.16 20.34 3.02
C ALA A 177 24.70 21.44 2.06
N ALA A 178 23.38 21.68 1.95
CA ALA A 178 22.82 22.77 1.16
C ALA A 178 23.30 24.14 1.68
N ALA A 179 23.35 24.32 3.00
CA ALA A 179 23.87 25.53 3.64
C ALA A 179 25.38 25.73 3.39
N LEU A 180 26.19 24.68 3.51
CA LEU A 180 27.63 24.70 3.24
C LEU A 180 27.93 25.04 1.77
N VAL A 181 27.21 24.41 0.85
CA VAL A 181 27.31 24.69 -0.59
C VAL A 181 26.87 26.12 -0.90
N GLY A 182 25.85 26.63 -0.20
CA GLY A 182 25.45 28.02 -0.27
C GLY A 182 26.54 28.97 0.20
N LEU A 183 27.10 28.73 1.39
CA LEU A 183 28.17 29.52 2.01
C LEU A 183 29.43 29.57 1.12
N ALA A 184 29.84 28.42 0.57
CA ALA A 184 30.99 28.30 -0.32
C ALA A 184 30.81 29.09 -1.64
N ARG A 185 29.57 29.32 -2.07
CA ARG A 185 29.23 30.13 -3.26
C ARG A 185 28.92 31.61 -2.94
N GLY A 186 29.21 32.05 -1.71
CA GLY A 186 29.04 33.43 -1.24
C GLY A 186 27.58 33.88 -1.06
N ARG A 187 27.37 35.16 -0.72
CA ARG A 187 26.03 35.71 -0.39
C ARG A 187 24.96 35.51 -1.49
N ARG A 188 25.37 35.49 -2.76
CA ARG A 188 24.46 35.21 -3.90
C ARG A 188 24.16 33.71 -4.08
N GLY A 189 25.12 32.84 -3.77
CA GLY A 189 24.96 31.38 -3.78
C GLY A 189 24.09 30.86 -2.64
N LEU A 190 24.23 31.44 -1.45
CA LEU A 190 23.36 31.23 -0.28
C LEU A 190 21.89 31.46 -0.62
N GLY A 191 21.56 32.59 -1.25
CA GLY A 191 20.17 32.90 -1.62
C GLY A 191 19.58 31.88 -2.60
N ARG A 192 20.35 31.48 -3.62
CA ARG A 192 19.88 30.52 -4.64
C ARG A 192 19.75 29.10 -4.11
N THR A 193 20.66 28.65 -3.25
CA THR A 193 20.61 27.33 -2.60
C THR A 193 19.50 27.27 -1.55
N ALA A 194 19.33 28.31 -0.73
CA ALA A 194 18.21 28.41 0.21
C ALA A 194 16.85 28.42 -0.50
N LEU A 195 16.74 29.12 -1.63
CA LEU A 195 15.52 29.10 -2.45
C LEU A 195 15.25 27.69 -2.99
N LEU A 196 16.23 27.03 -3.63
CA LEU A 196 16.05 25.68 -4.17
C LEU A 196 15.72 24.66 -3.08
N TRP A 197 16.38 24.75 -1.92
CA TRP A 197 16.11 23.89 -0.77
C TRP A 197 14.70 24.12 -0.23
N SER A 198 14.26 25.37 -0.09
CA SER A 198 12.91 25.72 0.37
C SER A 198 11.83 25.25 -0.60
N VAL A 199 12.02 25.42 -1.90
CA VAL A 199 11.07 24.90 -2.91
C VAL A 199 11.02 23.36 -2.84
N GLY A 200 12.16 22.70 -2.73
CA GLY A 200 12.25 21.24 -2.62
C GLY A 200 11.56 20.69 -1.37
N THR A 201 11.84 21.23 -0.19
CA THR A 201 11.25 20.77 1.07
C THR A 201 9.75 21.08 1.15
N THR A 202 9.32 22.25 0.68
CA THR A 202 7.90 22.61 0.64
C THR A 202 7.14 21.73 -0.35
N GLY A 203 7.71 21.46 -1.52
CA GLY A 203 7.13 20.54 -2.51
C GLY A 203 7.00 19.12 -1.98
N PHE A 204 8.07 18.60 -1.34
CA PHE A 204 8.05 17.27 -0.72
C PHE A 204 7.00 17.17 0.39
N ALA A 205 6.95 18.16 1.30
CA ALA A 205 5.97 18.19 2.37
C ALA A 205 4.53 18.26 1.83
N SER A 206 4.32 19.04 0.76
CA SER A 206 3.01 19.15 0.12
C SER A 206 2.54 17.81 -0.45
N MET A 207 3.42 17.09 -1.16
CA MET A 207 3.13 15.76 -1.69
C MET A 207 2.84 14.74 -0.58
N ALA A 208 3.63 14.77 0.51
CA ALA A 208 3.41 13.88 1.64
C ALA A 208 2.05 14.12 2.29
N VAL A 209 1.68 15.38 2.52
CA VAL A 209 0.37 15.76 3.07
C VAL A 209 -0.76 15.31 2.14
N GLU A 210 -0.62 15.49 0.83
CA GLU A 210 -1.62 15.05 -0.14
C GLU A 210 -1.84 13.54 -0.08
N VAL A 211 -0.78 12.74 -0.07
CA VAL A 211 -0.86 11.27 0.05
C VAL A 211 -1.52 10.85 1.35
N VAL A 212 -1.13 11.46 2.48
CA VAL A 212 -1.73 11.17 3.80
C VAL A 212 -3.22 11.53 3.82
N LEU A 213 -3.59 12.68 3.25
CA LEU A 213 -4.97 13.13 3.21
C LEU A 213 -5.82 12.22 2.33
N LEU A 214 -5.30 11.81 1.17
CA LEU A 214 -5.94 10.82 0.31
C LEU A 214 -6.13 9.52 1.08
N TYR A 215 -5.06 8.92 1.64
CA TYR A 215 -5.15 7.64 2.34
C TYR A 215 -6.12 7.67 3.51
N THR A 216 -6.08 8.72 4.34
CA THR A 216 -7.02 8.91 5.45
C THR A 216 -8.46 8.95 4.94
N PHE A 217 -8.71 9.64 3.83
CA PHE A 217 -10.01 9.68 3.18
C PHE A 217 -10.43 8.31 2.64
N GLN A 218 -9.49 7.54 2.07
CA GLN A 218 -9.74 6.15 1.63
C GLN A 218 -10.18 5.27 2.81
N THR A 219 -9.52 5.39 3.96
CA THR A 219 -9.83 4.61 5.16
C THR A 219 -11.20 4.95 5.74
N LEU A 220 -11.59 6.23 5.77
CA LEU A 220 -12.86 6.65 6.39
C LEU A 220 -14.09 6.40 5.50
N TYR A 221 -13.96 6.56 4.18
CA TYR A 221 -15.11 6.54 3.26
C TYR A 221 -15.20 5.31 2.37
N GLY A 222 -14.17 4.45 2.35
CA GLY A 222 -14.21 3.12 1.72
C GLY A 222 -14.29 3.07 0.18
N TYR A 223 -14.55 4.18 -0.52
CA TYR A 223 -14.60 4.25 -2.00
C TYR A 223 -14.15 5.63 -2.54
N VAL A 224 -13.32 5.63 -3.59
CA VAL A 224 -12.33 6.71 -3.85
C VAL A 224 -12.46 7.35 -5.23
N TYR A 225 -13.66 7.42 -5.82
CA TYR A 225 -13.79 7.93 -7.20
C TYR A 225 -14.45 9.31 -7.34
N GLY A 226 -15.29 9.74 -6.38
CA GLY A 226 -15.96 11.04 -6.48
C GLY A 226 -15.18 12.22 -5.87
N MET A 227 -14.67 12.06 -4.65
CA MET A 227 -14.16 13.19 -3.85
C MET A 227 -12.65 13.44 -3.97
N VAL A 228 -11.89 12.52 -4.58
CA VAL A 228 -10.45 12.72 -4.85
C VAL A 228 -10.24 13.92 -5.75
N GLY A 229 -11.06 14.08 -6.80
CA GLY A 229 -10.98 15.25 -7.67
C GLY A 229 -11.19 16.56 -6.93
N LEU A 230 -12.02 16.56 -5.87
CA LEU A 230 -12.25 17.74 -5.04
C LEU A 230 -11.07 18.03 -4.12
N VAL A 231 -10.46 17.00 -3.52
CA VAL A 231 -9.22 17.13 -2.72
C VAL A 231 -8.09 17.71 -3.57
N VAL A 232 -7.82 17.09 -4.73
CA VAL A 232 -6.78 17.54 -5.67
C VAL A 232 -7.12 18.93 -6.20
N GLY A 233 -8.39 19.21 -6.49
CA GLY A 233 -8.86 20.52 -6.95
C GLY A 233 -8.64 21.63 -5.92
N VAL A 234 -8.98 21.40 -4.65
CA VAL A 234 -8.73 22.35 -3.55
C VAL A 234 -7.23 22.56 -3.34
N PHE A 235 -6.42 21.50 -3.43
CA PHE A 235 -4.97 21.60 -3.33
C PHE A 235 -4.37 22.44 -4.46
N MET A 236 -4.72 22.15 -5.71
CA MET A 236 -4.30 22.94 -6.89
C MET A 236 -4.78 24.40 -6.80
N PHE A 237 -6.02 24.63 -6.36
CA PHE A 237 -6.54 25.97 -6.13
C PHE A 237 -5.73 26.73 -5.06
N GLY A 238 -5.35 26.05 -3.97
CA GLY A 238 -4.48 26.60 -2.93
C GLY A 238 -3.11 27.02 -3.47
N LEU A 239 -2.49 26.21 -4.34
CA LEU A 239 -1.22 26.56 -5.00
C LEU A 239 -1.35 27.80 -5.90
N VAL A 240 -2.41 27.87 -6.70
CA VAL A 240 -2.68 29.02 -7.58
C VAL A 240 -2.91 30.29 -6.74
N ALA A 241 -3.75 30.22 -5.71
CA ALA A 241 -4.02 31.35 -4.82
C ALA A 241 -2.77 31.79 -4.05
N GLY A 242 -1.98 30.84 -3.55
CA GLY A 242 -0.72 31.09 -2.85
C GLY A 242 0.31 31.76 -3.74
N SER A 243 0.49 31.26 -4.97
CA SER A 243 1.38 31.85 -5.97
C SER A 243 0.95 33.27 -6.35
N PHE A 244 -0.36 33.48 -6.56
CA PHE A 244 -0.93 34.79 -6.85
C PHE A 244 -0.68 35.79 -5.70
N LEU A 245 -0.91 35.39 -4.45
CA LEU A 245 -0.69 36.24 -3.29
C LEU A 245 0.80 36.55 -3.07
N ALA A 246 1.68 35.57 -3.29
CA ALA A 246 3.13 35.76 -3.23
C ALA A 246 3.61 36.75 -4.29
N ASN A 247 3.12 36.63 -5.54
CA ASN A 247 3.44 37.55 -6.62
C ASN A 247 2.97 38.98 -6.32
N ARG A 248 1.79 39.13 -5.72
CA ARG A 248 1.26 40.44 -5.28
C ARG A 248 2.08 41.07 -4.15
N ARG A 249 2.63 40.26 -3.24
CA ARG A 249 3.51 40.72 -2.15
C ARG A 249 4.90 41.12 -2.69
N LEU A 250 5.46 40.36 -3.63
CA LEU A 250 6.74 40.66 -4.28
C LEU A 250 6.65 41.88 -5.19
N GLY A 251 5.55 42.07 -5.91
CA GLY A 251 5.29 43.27 -6.70
C GLY A 251 5.34 44.56 -5.89
N ARG A 252 4.90 44.55 -4.62
CA ARG A 252 5.03 45.69 -3.69
C ARG A 252 6.45 45.97 -3.21
N ILE A 253 7.34 44.98 -3.26
CA ILE A 253 8.76 45.14 -2.86
C ILE A 253 9.59 45.67 -4.05
N GLY A 254 9.13 45.44 -5.28
CA GLY A 254 9.73 46.00 -6.50
C GLY A 254 9.41 47.49 -6.75
N GLU A 255 8.40 48.04 -6.06
CA GLU A 255 8.00 49.46 -6.12
C GLU A 255 8.69 50.34 -5.06
N ASP A 256 9.84 49.93 -4.50
CA ASP A 256 10.67 50.86 -3.72
C ASP A 256 11.37 51.85 -4.69
N PRO A 257 11.02 53.16 -4.68
CA PRO A 257 11.53 54.14 -5.64
C PRO A 257 13.03 54.42 -5.50
N SER A 258 13.69 53.92 -4.45
CA SER A 258 15.08 54.22 -4.12
C SER A 258 16.15 53.48 -4.96
N ARG A 259 15.74 52.61 -5.89
CA ARG A 259 16.66 51.84 -6.77
C ARG A 259 16.56 52.20 -8.26
N ARG A 260 16.34 53.46 -8.62
CA ARG A 260 16.60 53.94 -9.99
C ARG A 260 18.08 54.33 -10.10
N PRO A 261 18.94 53.63 -10.87
CA PRO A 261 20.24 54.17 -11.23
C PRO A 261 19.97 55.41 -12.09
N GLY A 262 20.49 56.55 -11.67
CA GLY A 262 20.34 57.81 -12.40
C GLY A 262 20.81 57.65 -13.84
N LEU A 263 19.90 57.94 -14.77
CA LEU A 263 20.24 58.28 -16.14
C LEU A 263 21.12 59.54 -16.09
N ARG A 264 22.43 59.37 -16.27
CA ARG A 264 23.33 60.48 -16.59
C ARG A 264 23.25 60.69 -18.11
N SER A 265 22.72 61.86 -18.48
CA SER A 265 22.97 62.55 -19.76
C SER A 265 24.45 62.86 -19.93
#